data_AF-A0A1I5YFR5-F1
#
_entry.id   AF-A0A1I5YFR5-F1
#
_cell.length_a   1.000
_cell.length_b   1.000
_cell.length_c   1.000
_cell.angle_alpha   90.00
_cell.angle_beta   90.00
_cell.angle_gamma   90.00
#
_symmetry.space_group_name_H-M   'P 1'
#
loop_
_entity.id
_entity.type
_entity.pdbx_description
1 polymer ?
#
loop_
_entity_poly.entity_id
_entity_poly.type
_entity_poly.pdbx_seq_one_letter_code
_entity_poly.pdbx_strand_id
1 'polypeptide(L)'
;MSSSSSKGFFENYKYCRDCKTLLPDGYEFEYCPQCIEQRLFREVRDYIRKNNVNEYEVAEEFELPVRRVKAWIREGRIQYQEQSNKVTLGIHCARCGEPISIGTFCNNCMRFMKGPKGTIGFQVDDIEASRMRFLDESRKK
;
A
#
# COMPACT_ATOMS: atom_id res chain seq x y z
N MET A 1 -38.12 19.35 41.58
CA MET A 1 -37.72 18.01 41.09
C MET A 1 -38.55 17.72 39.85
N SER A 2 -37.98 17.88 38.66
CA SER A 2 -38.66 17.48 37.42
C SER A 2 -37.61 16.89 36.48
N SER A 3 -37.25 15.64 36.75
CA SER A 3 -36.36 14.85 35.91
C SER A 3 -37.20 14.24 34.78
N SER A 4 -37.27 14.92 33.64
CA SER A 4 -37.81 14.34 32.41
C SER A 4 -36.85 13.26 31.93
N SER A 5 -37.19 12.00 32.21
CA SER A 5 -36.47 10.83 31.72
C SER A 5 -36.68 10.70 30.21
N SER A 6 -35.66 11.05 29.44
CA SER A 6 -35.53 10.71 28.03
C SER A 6 -35.51 9.19 27.89
N LYS A 7 -36.63 8.57 27.50
CA LYS A 7 -36.66 7.17 27.08
C LYS A 7 -35.82 7.06 25.81
N GLY A 8 -34.58 6.58 25.97
CA GLY A 8 -33.74 6.18 24.85
C GLY A 8 -34.44 5.04 24.09
N PHE A 9 -34.81 5.32 22.85
CA PHE A 9 -35.21 4.32 21.87
C PHE A 9 -33.93 3.56 21.49
N PHE A 10 -33.59 2.50 22.22
CA PHE A 10 -32.46 1.64 21.89
C PHE A 10 -32.88 0.73 20.73
N GLU A 11 -32.93 1.28 19.52
CA GLU A 11 -32.96 0.46 18.32
C GLU A 11 -31.66 -0.36 18.29
N ASN A 12 -31.81 -1.69 18.31
CA ASN A 12 -30.71 -2.65 18.22
C ASN A 12 -30.18 -2.68 16.79
N TYR A 13 -29.49 -1.62 16.38
CA TYR A 13 -28.83 -1.58 15.09
C TYR A 13 -27.63 -2.52 15.11
N LYS A 14 -27.56 -3.42 14.12
CA LYS A 14 -26.36 -4.20 13.84
C LYS A 14 -25.39 -3.33 13.03
N TYR A 15 -24.10 -3.46 13.31
CA TYR A 15 -23.05 -2.73 12.61
C TYR A 15 -22.01 -3.70 12.06
N CYS A 16 -21.47 -3.41 10.88
CA CYS A 16 -20.36 -4.18 10.31
C CYS A 16 -19.14 -4.09 11.23
N ARG A 17 -18.47 -5.22 11.51
CA ARG A 17 -17.28 -5.20 12.37
C ARG A 17 -16.11 -4.38 11.81
N ASP A 18 -15.91 -4.39 10.49
CA ASP A 18 -14.78 -3.73 9.83
C ASP A 18 -15.02 -2.24 9.56
N CYS A 19 -16.14 -1.89 8.90
CA CYS A 19 -16.41 -0.52 8.46
C CYS A 19 -17.39 0.25 9.36
N LYS A 20 -17.97 -0.42 10.38
CA LYS A 20 -18.98 0.15 11.29
C LYS A 20 -20.21 0.75 10.59
N THR A 21 -20.45 0.41 9.33
CA THR A 21 -21.68 0.77 8.61
C THR A 21 -22.87 0.05 9.23
N LEU A 22 -24.01 0.73 9.30
CA LEU A 22 -25.28 0.12 9.72
C LEU A 22 -25.62 -1.05 8.79
N LEU A 23 -25.94 -2.18 9.39
CA LEU A 23 -26.44 -3.36 8.71
C LEU A 23 -27.97 -3.34 8.73
N PRO A 24 -28.64 -3.86 7.68
CA PRO A 24 -30.09 -4.02 7.67
C PRO A 24 -30.59 -4.83 8.86
N ASP A 25 -31.81 -4.55 9.32
CA ASP A 25 -32.46 -5.39 10.30
C ASP A 25 -32.65 -6.80 9.74
N GLY A 26 -32.40 -7.82 10.56
CA GLY A 26 -32.44 -9.22 10.12
C GLY A 26 -31.22 -9.72 9.35
N TYR A 27 -30.18 -8.91 9.15
CA TYR A 27 -28.96 -9.38 8.48
C TYR A 27 -28.21 -10.42 9.34
N GLU A 28 -27.90 -11.58 8.75
CA GLU A 28 -27.30 -12.74 9.45
C GLU A 28 -25.78 -12.62 9.63
N PHE A 29 -25.09 -11.93 8.72
CA PHE A 29 -23.63 -11.86 8.73
C PHE A 29 -23.08 -10.69 9.58
N GLU A 30 -21.88 -10.86 10.16
CA GLU A 30 -21.21 -9.82 10.97
C GLU A 30 -20.55 -8.70 10.13
N TYR A 31 -20.47 -8.91 8.81
CA TYR A 31 -19.79 -8.03 7.86
C TYR A 31 -20.75 -7.58 6.77
N CYS A 32 -20.70 -6.30 6.40
CA CYS A 32 -21.49 -5.80 5.28
C CYS A 32 -21.05 -6.48 3.96
N PRO A 33 -21.92 -6.55 2.94
CA PRO A 33 -21.61 -7.22 1.67
C PRO A 33 -20.33 -6.69 1.03
N GLN A 34 -20.06 -5.39 1.17
CA GLN A 34 -18.83 -4.77 0.68
C GLN A 34 -17.57 -5.28 1.41
N CYS A 35 -17.62 -5.44 2.73
CA CYS A 35 -16.47 -5.96 3.50
C CYS A 35 -16.25 -7.46 3.25
N ILE A 36 -17.32 -8.24 3.09
CA ILE A 36 -17.23 -9.65 2.70
C ILE A 36 -16.52 -9.75 1.34
N GLU A 37 -16.97 -8.97 0.37
CA GLU A 37 -16.37 -8.95 -0.96
C GLU A 37 -14.90 -8.49 -0.95
N GLN A 38 -14.56 -7.49 -0.14
CA GLN A 38 -13.17 -7.04 0.03
C GLN A 38 -12.27 -8.09 0.69
N ARG A 39 -12.82 -8.97 1.53
CA ARG A 39 -12.07 -10.09 2.12
C ARG A 39 -11.81 -11.16 1.07
N LEU A 40 -12.86 -11.58 0.34
CA LEU A 40 -12.73 -12.51 -0.78
C LEU A 40 -11.71 -12.01 -1.81
N PHE A 41 -11.77 -10.72 -2.16
CA PHE A 41 -10.79 -10.10 -3.06
C PHE A 41 -9.35 -10.23 -2.54
N ARG A 42 -9.13 -10.01 -1.24
CA ARG A 42 -7.79 -10.16 -0.63
C ARG A 42 -7.31 -11.60 -0.70
N GLU A 43 -8.16 -12.56 -0.35
CA GLU A 43 -7.82 -13.99 -0.42
C GLU A 43 -7.47 -14.43 -1.84
N VAL A 44 -8.27 -14.06 -2.84
CA VAL A 44 -8.01 -14.32 -4.26
C VAL A 44 -6.70 -13.69 -4.71
N ARG A 45 -6.45 -12.43 -4.35
CA ARG A 45 -5.19 -11.74 -4.68
C ARG A 45 -3.99 -12.44 -4.07
N ASP A 46 -4.08 -12.84 -2.81
CA ASP A 46 -2.98 -13.53 -2.12
C ASP A 46 -2.78 -14.95 -2.67
N TYR A 47 -3.83 -15.62 -3.14
CA TYR A 47 -3.74 -16.91 -3.85
C TYR A 47 -3.02 -16.77 -5.19
N ILE A 48 -3.39 -15.79 -6.02
CA ILE A 48 -2.73 -15.50 -7.32
C ILE A 48 -1.27 -15.08 -7.14
N ARG A 49 -0.91 -14.47 -6.00
CA ARG A 49 0.48 -14.09 -5.69
C ARG A 49 1.33 -15.25 -5.18
N LYS A 50 0.72 -16.22 -4.48
CA LYS A 50 1.41 -17.38 -3.92
C LYS A 50 1.53 -18.53 -4.93
N ASN A 51 0.53 -18.68 -5.78
CA ASN A 51 0.45 -19.74 -6.77
C ASN A 51 0.53 -19.14 -8.18
N ASN A 52 1.27 -19.79 -9.08
CA ASN A 52 1.31 -19.41 -10.50
C ASN A 52 0.10 -20.01 -11.23
N VAL A 53 -1.10 -19.55 -10.87
CA VAL A 53 -2.40 -20.06 -11.37
C VAL A 53 -3.01 -19.14 -12.41
N ASN A 54 -3.78 -19.72 -13.33
CA ASN A 54 -4.54 -18.97 -14.32
C ASN A 54 -5.88 -18.45 -13.76
N GLU A 55 -6.46 -17.44 -14.39
CA GLU A 55 -7.76 -16.85 -14.03
C GLU A 55 -8.92 -17.87 -14.00
N TYR A 56 -8.81 -18.97 -14.75
CA TYR A 56 -9.81 -20.04 -14.79
C TYR A 56 -9.71 -20.93 -13.56
N GLU A 57 -8.49 -21.32 -13.15
CA GLU A 57 -8.27 -22.14 -11.96
C GLU A 57 -8.73 -21.41 -10.69
N VAL A 58 -8.44 -20.10 -10.61
CA VAL A 58 -8.92 -19.24 -9.52
C VAL A 58 -10.45 -19.15 -9.50
N ALA A 59 -11.08 -19.10 -10.67
CA ALA A 59 -12.54 -19.05 -10.77
C ALA A 59 -13.19 -20.35 -10.28
N GLU A 60 -12.57 -21.50 -10.55
CA GLU A 60 -13.03 -22.80 -10.07
C GLU A 60 -12.82 -22.97 -8.55
N GLU A 61 -11.64 -22.62 -8.04
CA GLU A 61 -11.31 -22.74 -6.60
C GLU A 61 -12.21 -21.86 -5.70
N PHE A 62 -12.50 -20.64 -6.15
CA PHE A 62 -13.30 -19.68 -5.37
C PHE A 62 -14.77 -19.63 -5.80
N GLU A 63 -15.19 -20.47 -6.74
CA GLU A 63 -16.54 -20.49 -7.33
C GLU A 63 -16.99 -19.09 -7.82
N LEU A 64 -16.04 -18.31 -8.33
CA LEU A 64 -16.27 -16.95 -8.81
C LEU A 64 -16.35 -16.93 -10.34
N PRO A 65 -17.19 -16.07 -10.93
CA PRO A 65 -17.23 -15.95 -12.39
C PRO A 65 -15.88 -15.44 -12.93
N VAL A 66 -15.33 -16.14 -13.93
CA VAL A 66 -14.05 -15.78 -14.59
C VAL A 66 -14.01 -14.32 -15.03
N ARG A 67 -15.15 -13.77 -15.46
CA ARG A 67 -15.28 -12.35 -15.86
C ARG A 67 -14.88 -11.38 -14.73
N ARG A 68 -15.18 -11.73 -13.49
CA ARG A 68 -14.87 -10.92 -12.30
C ARG A 68 -13.38 -10.93 -11.98
N VAL A 69 -12.76 -12.11 -12.01
CA VAL A 69 -11.31 -12.26 -11.83
C VAL A 69 -10.56 -11.52 -12.94
N LYS A 70 -11.00 -11.67 -14.20
CA LYS A 70 -10.46 -10.92 -15.34
C LYS A 70 -10.61 -9.41 -15.21
N ALA A 71 -11.74 -8.92 -14.69
CA ALA A 71 -11.94 -7.50 -14.45
C ALA A 71 -10.90 -6.97 -13.46
N TRP A 72 -10.71 -7.66 -12.33
CA TRP A 72 -9.72 -7.26 -11.32
C TRP A 72 -8.29 -7.23 -11.84
N ILE A 73 -7.91 -8.18 -12.70
CA ILE A 73 -6.59 -8.20 -13.35
C ILE A 73 -6.49 -7.05 -14.37
N ARG A 74 -7.50 -6.87 -15.23
CA ARG A 74 -7.52 -5.82 -16.26
C ARG A 74 -7.52 -4.41 -15.66
N GLU A 75 -8.20 -4.20 -14.54
CA GLU A 75 -8.21 -2.96 -13.77
C GLU A 75 -6.87 -2.72 -13.03
N GLY A 76 -5.94 -3.68 -13.04
CA GLY A 76 -4.65 -3.59 -12.34
C GLY A 76 -4.76 -3.74 -10.82
N ARG A 77 -5.93 -4.17 -10.32
CA ARG A 77 -6.17 -4.37 -8.87
C ARG A 77 -5.46 -5.63 -8.35
N ILE A 78 -5.21 -6.60 -9.22
CA ILE A 78 -4.44 -7.81 -8.95
C ILE A 78 -3.31 -7.90 -9.97
N GLN A 79 -2.08 -8.09 -9.49
CA GLN A 79 -0.91 -8.33 -10.33
C GLN A 79 -0.46 -9.78 -10.15
N TYR A 80 -0.14 -10.43 -11.25
CA TYR A 80 0.57 -11.71 -11.23
C TYR A 80 1.91 -11.55 -10.54
N GLN A 81 2.41 -12.66 -9.98
CA GLN A 81 3.76 -12.67 -9.44
C GLN A 81 4.73 -12.41 -10.59
N GLU A 82 5.25 -11.20 -10.64
CA GLU A 82 6.30 -10.83 -11.56
C GLU A 82 7.50 -11.74 -11.27
N GLN A 83 7.85 -12.62 -12.22
CA GLN A 83 9.09 -13.42 -12.15
C GLN A 83 10.36 -12.52 -12.21
N SER A 84 10.21 -11.20 -12.16
CA SER A 84 11.20 -10.15 -12.39
C SER A 84 11.83 -9.60 -11.10
N ASN A 85 12.17 -10.47 -10.14
CA ASN A 85 13.24 -10.16 -9.18
C ASN A 85 14.28 -11.28 -9.06
N LYS A 86 14.41 -12.09 -10.12
CA LYS A 86 15.62 -12.90 -10.38
C LYS A 86 16.34 -12.46 -11.64
N VAL A 87 16.18 -11.20 -12.02
CA VAL A 87 17.12 -10.55 -12.92
C VAL A 87 18.25 -10.00 -12.04
N THR A 88 18.98 -10.91 -11.38
CA THR A 88 20.39 -10.70 -11.06
C THR A 88 21.14 -10.63 -12.39
N LEU A 89 20.92 -9.57 -13.16
CA LEU A 89 21.88 -9.17 -14.19
C LEU A 89 23.19 -9.01 -13.44
N GLY A 90 24.17 -9.81 -13.84
CA GLY A 90 25.38 -10.19 -13.10
C GLY A 90 26.32 -9.05 -12.76
N ILE A 91 25.83 -8.05 -12.06
CA ILE A 91 26.62 -6.99 -11.49
C ILE A 91 27.20 -7.55 -10.21
N HIS A 92 28.50 -7.77 -10.22
CA HIS A 92 29.27 -8.25 -9.08
C HIS A 92 30.08 -7.09 -8.52
N CYS A 93 30.29 -7.09 -7.21
CA CYS A 93 31.10 -6.08 -6.56
C CYS A 93 32.53 -6.11 -7.12
N ALA A 94 33.04 -4.97 -7.58
CA ALA A 94 34.39 -4.86 -8.13
C ALA A 94 35.52 -5.15 -7.12
N ARG A 95 35.22 -5.25 -5.82
CA ARG A 95 36.18 -5.52 -4.75
C ARG A 95 36.14 -6.96 -4.23
N CYS A 96 34.95 -7.50 -3.96
CA CYS A 96 34.79 -8.84 -3.37
C CYS A 96 34.13 -9.86 -4.30
N GLY A 97 33.62 -9.43 -5.46
CA GLY A 97 32.96 -10.32 -6.41
C GLY A 97 31.55 -10.79 -6.00
N GLU A 98 30.99 -10.31 -4.89
CA GLU A 98 29.64 -10.69 -4.46
C GLU A 98 28.56 -10.07 -5.37
N PRO A 99 27.48 -10.79 -5.74
CA PRO A 99 26.40 -10.23 -6.54
C PRO A 99 25.73 -9.05 -5.82
N ILE A 100 25.47 -7.98 -6.55
CA ILE A 100 24.87 -6.75 -6.01
C ILE A 100 23.61 -6.38 -6.78
N SER A 101 22.64 -5.80 -6.06
CA SER A 101 21.36 -5.37 -6.64
C SER A 101 21.49 -4.09 -7.45
N ILE A 102 22.43 -3.20 -7.10
CA ILE A 102 22.67 -1.92 -7.78
C ILE A 102 24.06 -1.36 -7.43
N GLY A 103 24.71 -0.66 -8.36
CA GLY A 103 26.00 0.02 -8.14
C GLY A 103 27.25 -0.81 -8.50
N THR A 104 28.42 -0.38 -8.04
CA THR A 104 29.73 -1.02 -8.33
C THR A 104 30.30 -1.81 -7.14
N PHE A 105 29.86 -1.51 -5.92
CA PHE A 105 30.34 -2.13 -4.69
C PHE A 105 29.18 -2.59 -3.81
N CYS A 106 29.35 -3.71 -3.10
CA CYS A 106 28.37 -4.17 -2.12
C CYS A 106 28.33 -3.24 -0.89
N ASN A 107 27.25 -3.31 -0.12
CA ASN A 107 27.06 -2.48 1.08
C ASN A 107 28.23 -2.60 2.08
N ASN A 108 28.85 -3.78 2.19
CA ASN A 108 30.01 -4.00 3.05
C ASN A 108 31.28 -3.31 2.52
N CYS A 109 31.56 -3.42 1.22
CA CYS A 109 32.73 -2.78 0.61
C CYS A 109 32.58 -1.26 0.53
N MET A 110 31.37 -0.76 0.31
CA MET A 110 31.10 0.68 0.28
C MET A 110 31.32 1.34 1.64
N ARG A 111 30.95 0.65 2.74
CA ARG A 111 31.22 1.09 4.12
C ARG A 111 32.71 1.12 4.46
N PHE A 112 33.50 0.22 3.89
CA PHE A 112 34.95 0.21 4.06
C PHE A 112 35.65 1.33 3.27
N MET A 113 35.14 1.71 2.09
CA MET A 113 35.68 2.78 1.26
C MET A 113 35.34 4.18 1.79
N LYS A 114 34.11 4.36 2.29
CA LYS A 114 33.70 5.57 3.00
C LYS A 114 34.16 5.46 4.45
N GLY A 115 35.44 5.69 4.71
CA GLY A 115 35.95 5.86 6.08
C GLY A 115 35.05 6.82 6.89
N PRO A 116 35.01 6.72 8.23
CA PRO A 116 33.99 7.34 9.07
C PRO A 116 34.09 8.86 9.05
N LYS A 117 33.44 9.50 8.08
CA LYS A 117 33.10 10.92 8.07
C LYS A 117 31.76 11.09 7.37
N GLY A 118 30.73 11.38 8.15
CA GLY A 118 29.39 11.67 7.64
C GLY A 118 28.32 11.16 8.58
N THR A 119 28.20 11.82 9.72
CA THR A 119 27.02 11.82 10.59
C THR A 119 25.74 11.85 9.76
N ILE A 120 24.87 10.88 10.00
CA ILE A 120 23.45 10.96 9.62
C ILE A 120 22.84 12.01 10.56
N GLY A 121 22.90 13.26 10.15
CA GLY A 121 22.11 14.36 10.70
C GLY A 121 21.01 14.66 9.69
N PHE A 122 19.78 14.29 10.00
CA PHE A 122 18.60 14.77 9.31
C PHE A 122 18.42 16.25 9.73
N GLN A 123 19.05 17.18 9.01
CA GLN A 123 18.78 18.62 9.20
C GLN A 123 17.59 18.98 8.31
N VAL A 124 16.41 19.09 8.96
CA VAL A 124 15.30 19.90 8.44
C VAL A 124 15.62 21.34 8.78
N ASP A 125 16.37 22.02 7.91
CA ASP A 125 16.66 23.45 8.04
C ASP A 125 15.81 24.25 7.05
N ASP A 126 14.96 25.09 7.62
CA ASP A 126 14.55 26.42 7.14
C ASP A 126 13.91 26.56 5.74
N ILE A 127 12.59 26.33 5.68
CA ILE A 127 11.71 27.04 4.75
C ILE A 127 11.46 28.44 5.35
N GLU A 128 12.35 29.42 5.14
CA GLU A 128 12.08 30.87 5.35
C GLU A 128 13.27 31.76 4.90
N ALA A 129 13.86 31.51 3.72
CA ALA A 129 14.92 32.40 3.20
C ALA A 129 15.01 32.54 1.67
N SER A 130 13.90 32.39 0.95
CA SER A 130 13.84 32.79 -0.48
C SER A 130 13.17 34.15 -0.68
N ARG A 131 13.65 35.15 0.07
CA ARG A 131 13.36 36.57 -0.21
C ARG A 131 14.43 37.09 -1.18
N MET A 132 14.27 36.78 -2.47
CA MET A 132 15.12 37.32 -3.53
C MET A 132 14.98 38.85 -3.57
N ARG A 133 16.08 39.56 -3.30
CA ARG A 133 16.20 41.02 -3.54
C ARG A 133 16.99 41.22 -4.82
N PHE A 134 16.35 41.75 -5.86
CA PHE A 134 17.05 42.45 -6.94
C PHE A 134 16.27 43.72 -7.35
N LEU A 135 16.93 44.84 -7.04
CA LEU A 135 16.90 46.20 -7.58
C LEU A 135 15.68 47.13 -7.37
N ASP A 136 16.06 48.26 -6.79
CA ASP A 136 15.40 49.55 -6.68
C ASP A 136 15.27 50.26 -8.05
N GLU A 137 14.43 51.29 -8.07
CA GLU A 137 14.13 52.26 -9.14
C GLU A 137 13.33 51.78 -10.36
N SER A 138 12.02 52.09 -10.36
CA SER A 138 11.38 52.91 -11.42
C SER A 138 9.85 53.04 -11.26
N ARG A 139 9.40 54.30 -11.07
CA ARG A 139 8.12 54.92 -11.47
C ARG A 139 6.94 55.01 -10.49
N LYS A 140 6.62 56.29 -10.18
CA LYS A 140 5.30 56.98 -10.24
C LYS A 140 4.23 56.48 -9.24
N LYS A 141 3.62 57.32 -8.41
CA LYS A 141 2.94 58.60 -8.71
C LYS A 141 2.55 59.27 -7.39
#